data_AF-A0A1X1ANK7-F1
#
_entry.id   AF-A0A1X1ANK7-F1
#
_cell.length_a   1.000
_cell.length_b   1.000
_cell.length_c   1.000
_cell.angle_alpha   90.00
_cell.angle_beta   90.00
_cell.angle_gamma   90.00
#
_symmetry.space_group_name_H-M   'P 1'
#
loop_
_entity.id
_entity.type
_entity.pdbx_description
1 polymer ?
#
loop_
_entity_poly.entity_id
_entity_poly.type
_entity_poly.pdbx_seq_one_letter_code
_entity_poly.pdbx_strand_id
1 'polypeptide(L)' 'MVEETGKPIAQVARDLGVNEGTLGNWVNRARAERGGEDEASGDSAAELKRLRAEVAELRMERDVLKRSVVLWVKEATK' A
#
# COMPACT_ATOMS: atom_id res chain seq x y z
N MET A 1 3.87 23.33 5.52
CA MET A 1 3.59 24.69 6.03
C MET A 1 3.91 24.90 7.52
N VAL A 2 3.46 24.07 8.47
CA VAL A 2 4.00 24.11 9.86
C VAL A 2 5.24 23.20 9.97
N GLU A 3 5.13 21.94 9.55
CA GLU A 3 6.21 20.94 9.64
C GLU A 3 7.44 21.31 8.81
N GLU A 4 7.24 21.98 7.68
CA GLU A 4 8.32 22.46 6.79
C GLU A 4 9.07 23.68 7.35
N THR A 5 8.44 24.44 8.27
CA THR A 5 9.04 25.68 8.81
C THR A 5 9.78 25.46 10.13
N GLY A 6 9.54 24.33 10.81
CA GLY A 6 10.07 24.04 12.15
C GLY A 6 9.57 24.98 13.25
N LYS A 7 8.66 25.91 12.93
CA LYS A 7 8.13 26.92 13.86
C LYS A 7 6.96 26.35 14.70
N PRO A 8 6.75 26.85 15.93
CA PRO A 8 5.57 26.50 16.72
C PRO A 8 4.26 26.85 15.99
N ILE A 9 3.22 26.02 16.17
CA ILE A 9 1.89 26.22 15.56
C ILE A 9 1.35 27.62 15.87
N ALA A 10 1.53 28.11 17.10
CA ALA A 10 1.13 29.45 17.52
C ALA A 10 1.75 30.57 16.68
N GLN A 11 3.03 30.41 16.31
CA GLN A 11 3.74 31.39 15.49
C GLN A 11 3.24 31.34 14.05
N VAL A 12 3.09 30.15 13.48
CA VAL A 12 2.58 29.99 12.11
C VAL A 12 1.13 30.46 12.00
N ALA A 13 0.30 30.23 13.03
CA ALA A 13 -1.07 30.71 13.08
C ALA A 13 -1.14 32.25 13.04
N ARG A 14 -0.27 32.93 13.81
CA ARG A 14 -0.15 34.40 13.77
C ARG A 14 0.34 34.90 12.41
N ASP A 15 1.38 34.28 11.86
CA ASP A 15 1.94 34.65 10.56
C ASP A 15 0.89 34.54 9.43
N LEU A 16 -0.03 33.57 9.55
CA LEU A 16 -1.11 33.32 8.58
C LEU A 16 -2.43 34.04 8.90
N GLY A 17 -2.53 34.73 10.04
CA GLY A 17 -3.76 35.39 10.47
C GLY A 17 -4.92 34.43 10.78
N VAL A 18 -4.62 33.18 11.16
CA VAL A 18 -5.62 32.15 11.48
C VAL A 18 -5.64 31.83 12.98
N ASN A 19 -6.74 31.25 13.45
CA ASN A 19 -6.83 30.79 14.83
C ASN A 19 -5.90 29.58 15.07
N GLU A 20 -5.14 29.63 16.17
CA GLU A 20 -4.18 28.58 16.54
C GLU A 20 -4.81 27.20 16.72
N GLY A 21 -5.97 27.12 17.38
CA GLY A 21 -6.67 25.85 17.59
C GLY A 21 -7.18 25.25 16.28
N THR A 22 -7.59 26.09 15.33
CA THR A 22 -8.02 25.64 13.99
C THR A 22 -6.84 25.08 13.20
N LEU A 23 -5.71 25.79 13.20
CA LEU A 23 -4.49 25.32 12.55
C LEU A 23 -3.97 24.03 13.20
N GLY A 24 -4.00 23.95 14.54
CA GLY A 24 -3.62 22.76 15.29
C GLY A 24 -4.48 21.54 14.93
N ASN A 25 -5.80 21.72 14.82
CA ASN A 25 -6.69 20.64 14.37
C ASN A 25 -6.38 20.16 12.95
N TRP A 26 -6.08 21.08 12.02
CA TRP A 26 -5.71 20.70 10.66
C TRP A 26 -4.38 19.95 10.61
N VAL A 27 -3.38 20.38 11.39
CA VAL A 27 -2.07 19.69 11.48
C VAL A 27 -2.24 18.29 12.06
N ASN A 28 -3.01 18.15 13.14
CA ASN A 28 -3.26 16.85 13.76
C ASN A 28 -4.02 15.90 12.83
N ARG A 29 -5.03 16.41 12.09
CA ARG A 29 -5.74 15.63 11.08
C ARG A 29 -4.80 15.17 9.96
N ALA A 30 -3.98 16.07 9.41
CA ALA A 30 -3.03 15.73 8.36
C ALA A 30 -1.96 14.70 8.82
N ARG A 31 -1.57 14.73 10.10
CA ARG A 31 -0.68 13.73 10.69
C ARG A 31 -1.35 12.36 10.82
N ALA A 32 -2.60 12.33 11.26
CA ALA A 32 -3.37 11.09 11.40
C ALA A 32 -3.64 10.45 10.02
N GLU A 33 -3.97 11.26 9.01
CA GLU A 33 -4.15 10.80 7.63
C GLU A 33 -2.85 10.20 7.06
N ARG A 34 -1.71 10.88 7.23
CA ARG A 34 -0.41 10.32 6.82
C ARG A 34 -0.02 9.05 7.57
N GLY A 35 -0.20 9.01 8.89
CA GLY A 35 0.11 7.82 9.69
C GLY A 35 -0.72 6.60 9.26
N GLY A 36 -2.00 6.81 8.92
CA GLY A 36 -2.86 5.77 8.37
C GLY A 36 -2.48 5.35 6.93
N GLU A 37 -2.04 6.29 6.09
CA GLU A 37 -1.58 6.01 4.73
C GLU A 37 -0.25 5.24 4.70
N ASP A 38 0.69 5.55 5.60
CA ASP A 38 1.98 4.86 5.69
C ASP A 38 1.83 3.42 6.20
N GLU A 39 0.98 3.20 7.21
CA GLU A 39 0.65 1.85 7.69
C GLU A 39 -0.09 1.03 6.63
N ALA A 40 -1.07 1.62 5.94
CA ALA A 40 -1.79 0.95 4.85
C ALA A 40 -0.88 0.65 3.65
N SER A 41 0.09 1.51 3.35
CA SER A 41 1.02 1.32 2.21
C SER A 41 2.04 0.21 2.47
N GLY A 42 2.56 0.11 3.70
CA GLY A 42 3.51 -0.94 4.09
C GLY A 42 2.89 -2.34 4.03
N ASP A 43 1.68 -2.49 4.56
CA ASP A 43 0.91 -3.74 4.53
C ASP A 43 0.53 -4.14 3.09
N SER A 44 0.10 -3.16 2.28
CA SER A 44 -0.25 -3.38 0.87
C SER A 44 0.93 -3.87 0.03
N ALA A 45 2.15 -3.39 0.27
CA ALA A 45 3.34 -3.82 -0.47
C ALA A 45 3.75 -5.27 -0.14
N ALA A 46 3.64 -5.66 1.14
CA ALA A 46 3.92 -7.01 1.59
C ALA A 46 2.92 -8.02 1.01
N GLU A 47 1.62 -7.68 1.05
CA GLU A 47 0.56 -8.52 0.50
C GLU A 47 0.68 -8.63 -1.03
N LEU A 48 1.00 -7.54 -1.73
CA LEU A 48 1.22 -7.57 -3.18
C LEU A 48 2.39 -8.50 -3.56
N LYS A 49 3.47 -8.51 -2.78
CA LYS A 49 4.61 -9.43 -2.99
C LYS A 49 4.19 -10.88 -2.78
N ARG A 50 3.44 -11.17 -1.72
CA ARG A 50 2.92 -12.50 -1.42
C ARG A 50 2.01 -13.02 -2.53
N LEU A 51 1.04 -12.22 -2.95
CA LEU A 51 0.11 -12.59 -4.03
C LEU A 51 0.83 -12.82 -5.36
N ARG A 52 1.87 -12.04 -5.68
CA ARG A 52 2.68 -12.28 -6.90
C ARG A 52 3.42 -13.61 -6.84
N ALA A 53 3.92 -14.02 -5.68
CA ALA A 53 4.58 -15.30 -5.50
C ALA A 53 3.58 -16.46 -5.67
N GLU A 54 2.41 -16.35 -5.05
CA GLU A 54 1.33 -17.35 -5.16
C GLU A 54 0.82 -17.50 -6.60
N VAL A 55 0.63 -16.39 -7.32
CA VAL A 55 0.25 -16.41 -8.74
C VAL A 55 1.33 -17.09 -9.60
N ALA A 56 2.62 -16.90 -9.29
CA ALA A 56 3.69 -17.57 -10.02
C ALA A 56 3.69 -19.08 -9.79
N GLU A 57 3.50 -19.52 -8.54
CA GLU A 57 3.38 -20.92 -8.15
C GLU A 57 2.18 -21.59 -8.82
N LEU A 58 0.99 -21.00 -8.71
CA LEU A 58 -0.23 -21.52 -9.33
C LEU A 58 -0.12 -21.62 -10.85
N ARG A 59 0.58 -20.67 -11.50
CA ARG A 59 0.84 -20.74 -12.95
C ARG A 59 1.73 -21.92 -13.31
N MET A 60 2.77 -22.18 -12.51
CA MET A 60 3.67 -23.31 -12.70
C MET A 60 2.92 -24.64 -12.54
N GLU A 61 2.14 -24.80 -11.48
CA GLU A 61 1.32 -25.99 -11.23
C GLU A 61 0.34 -26.24 -12.36
N ARG A 62 -0.39 -25.20 -12.78
CA ARG A 62 -1.32 -25.26 -13.91
C ARG A 62 -0.62 -25.69 -15.19
N ASP A 63 0.60 -25.22 -15.45
CA ASP A 63 1.36 -25.60 -16.62
C ASP A 63 1.85 -27.06 -16.58
N VAL A 64 2.24 -27.54 -15.39
CA VAL A 64 2.56 -28.97 -15.18
C VAL A 64 1.32 -29.82 -15.47
N LEU A 65 0.18 -29.50 -14.87
CA LEU A 65 -1.07 -30.24 -15.08
C LEU A 65 -1.47 -30.26 -16.56
N LYS A 66 -1.38 -29.12 -17.26
CA LYS A 66 -1.66 -29.06 -18.70
C LYS A 66 -0.76 -29.99 -19.51
N ARG A 67 0.55 -30.02 -19.22
CA ARG A 67 1.48 -30.93 -19.91
C ARG A 67 1.16 -32.39 -19.62
N SER A 68 0.85 -32.73 -18.36
CA SER A 68 0.46 -34.09 -17.98
C SER A 68 -0.80 -34.55 -18.70
N VAL A 69 -1.83 -33.69 -18.76
CA VAL A 69 -3.07 -33.99 -19.49
C VAL A 69 -2.80 -34.21 -20.97
N VAL A 70 -1.96 -33.38 -21.61
CA VAL A 70 -1.60 -33.56 -23.03
C VAL A 70 -0.91 -34.90 -23.27
N LEU A 71 0.01 -35.31 -22.39
CA LEU A 71 0.69 -36.61 -22.50
C LEU A 71 -0.31 -37.76 -22.35
N TRP A 72 -1.18 -37.70 -21.35
CA TRP A 72 -2.19 -38.72 -21.10
C TRP A 72 -3.16 -38.87 -22.28
N VAL A 73 -3.67 -37.76 -22.83
CA VAL A 73 -4.56 -37.80 -24.01
C VAL A 73 -3.86 -38.43 -25.21
N LYS A 74 -2.58 -38.11 -25.44
CA LYS A 74 -1.79 -38.71 -26.53
C LYS A 74 -1.62 -40.22 -26.36
N GLU A 75 -1.42 -40.69 -25.13
CA GLU A 75 -1.31 -42.12 -24.83
C GLU A 75 -2.65 -42.84 -25.01
N ALA A 76 -3.75 -42.23 -24.57
CA ALA A 76 -5.10 -42.81 -24.67
C ALA A 76 -5.66 -42.86 -26.11
N THR A 77 -5.12 -42.04 -27.02
CA THR A 77 -5.57 -41.98 -28.43
C THR A 77 -4.65 -42.77 -29.37
N LYS A 78 -3.68 -43.50 -28.83
CA LYS A 78 -2.77 -44.38 -29.58
C LYS A 78 -3.31 -45.81 -29.61
#